data_AF-A0A9E5XRI5-F1
#
_entry.id   AF-A0A9E5XRI5-F1
#
_cell.length_a   1.000
_cell.length_b   1.000
_cell.length_c   1.000
_cell.angle_alpha   90.00
_cell.angle_beta   90.00
_cell.angle_gamma   90.00
#
_symmetry.space_group_name_H-M   'P 1'
#
loop_
_entity.id
_entity.type
_entity.pdbx_description
1 polymer ?
#
loop_
_entity_poly.entity_id
_entity_poly.type
_entity_poly.pdbx_seq_one_letter_code
_entity_poly.pdbx_strand_id
1 'polypeptide(L)'
;MPGFEVIGEEEKRAVMDIFDRSNGVLFYRGFDERRNHIFRVLDFEAAFAKRLGARHAQAVTSGTAALKVALKALGIGPGDEVITQAFTFVATVEAILDTGATPIVVDVDDTLNMDPAALRAAITPRTKAVIPVHMMHAAAAMDDILAIAREHNLFVVEDTAQACGATYHGKPLGTLGHLGCFSFDFGKTITTGEGGMVVTDDEELFRRARSYHNHGHAFLPGVPPGEEPGIMPGFNFRMTELQAAVGLAQLEKLDFILERQRANKARMKAYLEPEADALGIRFRRILNPEGEGGDTLVIFTGSRERARAVAKYMAQHGVGTKLLPGAERWHFAGYWEWIWRDHPLYAQDWATRWAASAHWLEQAVALPVMVLDEPDAIERKMRVVREALRATL
;
A
#
# COMPACT_ATOMS: atom_id res chain seq x y z
N MET A 1 6.46 -2.97 7.09
CA MET A 1 7.17 -1.68 7.08
C MET A 1 7.27 -1.22 8.53
N PRO A 2 8.26 -0.38 8.88
CA PRO A 2 8.61 -0.20 10.29
C PRO A 2 8.37 1.21 10.83
N GLY A 3 7.33 1.95 10.41
CA GLY A 3 7.02 3.26 11.00
C GLY A 3 6.89 3.21 12.53
N PHE A 4 6.44 2.06 13.05
CA PHE A 4 6.39 1.76 14.48
C PHE A 4 7.75 1.82 15.19
N GLU A 5 8.89 1.59 14.51
CA GLU A 5 10.22 1.62 15.14
C GLU A 5 10.59 3.02 15.63
N VAL A 6 10.04 4.06 14.99
CA VAL A 6 10.40 5.46 15.26
C VAL A 6 9.31 6.22 16.02
N ILE A 7 8.29 5.52 16.54
CA ILE A 7 7.32 6.13 17.45
C ILE A 7 8.03 6.55 18.74
N GLY A 8 7.82 7.79 19.17
CA GLY A 8 8.50 8.39 20.30
C GLY A 8 7.72 9.52 20.96
N GLU A 9 8.45 10.47 21.53
CA GLU A 9 7.87 11.58 22.29
C GLU A 9 7.12 12.57 21.38
N GLU A 10 7.44 12.63 20.08
CA GLU A 10 6.75 13.48 19.11
C GLU A 10 5.29 13.07 18.93
N GLU A 11 5.01 11.78 18.72
CA GLU A 11 3.64 11.26 18.59
C GLU A 11 2.85 11.44 19.89
N LYS A 12 3.49 11.16 21.03
CA LYS A 12 2.88 11.36 22.35
C LYS A 12 2.49 12.81 22.57
N ARG A 13 3.41 13.75 22.29
CA ARG A 13 3.14 15.19 22.42
C ARG A 13 2.03 15.64 21.47
N ALA A 14 2.04 15.18 20.22
CA ALA A 14 1.01 15.52 19.24
C ALA A 14 -0.39 15.11 19.71
N VAL A 15 -0.51 13.95 20.39
CA VAL A 15 -1.77 13.50 21.00
C VAL A 15 -2.16 14.36 22.20
N MET A 16 -1.24 14.63 23.12
CA MET A 16 -1.50 15.47 24.30
C MET A 16 -1.95 16.89 23.91
N ASP A 17 -1.36 17.44 22.85
CA ASP A 17 -1.70 18.74 22.27
C ASP A 17 -3.21 18.87 21.93
N ILE A 18 -3.91 17.77 21.62
CA ILE A 18 -5.36 17.82 21.37
C ILE A 18 -6.13 18.19 22.65
N PHE A 19 -5.71 17.65 23.79
CA PHE A 19 -6.33 17.96 25.08
C PHE A 19 -5.90 19.34 25.57
N ASP A 20 -4.62 19.65 25.44
CA ASP A 20 -4.03 20.89 25.96
C ASP A 20 -4.43 22.12 25.15
N ARG A 21 -4.59 21.97 23.82
CA ARG A 21 -4.77 23.11 22.90
C ARG A 21 -6.08 23.08 22.12
N SER A 22 -6.70 21.92 21.93
CA SER A 22 -7.96 21.75 21.18
C SER A 22 -9.15 21.39 22.09
N ASN A 23 -9.00 21.57 23.42
CA ASN A 23 -10.01 21.29 24.44
C ASN A 23 -10.65 19.88 24.32
N GLY A 24 -9.87 18.90 23.85
CA GLY A 24 -10.29 17.50 23.72
C GLY A 24 -11.34 17.24 22.63
N VAL A 25 -11.46 18.09 21.61
CA VAL A 25 -12.34 17.80 20.46
C VAL A 25 -11.71 16.72 19.59
N LEU A 26 -12.33 15.53 19.57
CA LEU A 26 -11.81 14.36 18.84
C LEU A 26 -12.41 14.16 17.43
N PHE A 27 -13.44 14.94 17.10
CA PHE A 27 -14.15 14.89 15.84
C PHE A 27 -13.44 15.74 14.78
N TYR A 28 -13.33 15.24 13.54
CA TYR A 28 -12.51 15.86 12.49
C TYR A 28 -13.03 17.21 11.95
N ARG A 29 -14.32 17.53 12.10
CA ARG A 29 -14.93 18.78 11.60
C ARG A 29 -15.83 19.46 12.63
N GLY A 30 -16.11 20.74 12.46
CA GLY A 30 -16.97 21.52 13.35
C GLY A 30 -16.36 21.78 14.73
N PHE A 31 -17.15 22.37 15.64
CA PHE A 31 -16.72 22.79 16.98
C PHE A 31 -15.58 23.82 16.98
N ASP A 32 -15.54 24.67 15.97
CA ASP A 32 -14.45 25.58 15.59
C ASP A 32 -13.93 26.43 16.76
N GLU A 33 -14.83 27.11 17.48
CA GLU A 33 -14.47 27.89 18.67
C GLU A 33 -14.00 27.02 19.83
N ARG A 34 -14.68 25.89 20.08
CA ARG A 34 -14.31 24.98 21.17
C ARG A 34 -12.94 24.37 20.94
N ARG A 35 -12.57 24.08 19.70
CA ARG A 35 -11.30 23.44 19.35
C ARG A 35 -10.17 24.44 19.09
N ASN A 36 -10.39 25.73 19.40
CA ASN A 36 -9.44 26.82 19.14
C ASN A 36 -8.94 26.84 17.69
N HIS A 37 -9.81 26.48 16.73
CA HIS A 37 -9.49 26.38 15.31
C HIS A 37 -8.36 25.38 14.96
N ILE A 38 -8.12 24.36 15.80
CA ILE A 38 -7.14 23.29 15.56
C ILE A 38 -7.84 22.05 15.00
N PHE A 39 -7.46 21.65 13.78
CA PHE A 39 -8.05 20.52 13.06
C PHE A 39 -6.96 19.55 12.59
N ARG A 40 -6.57 18.60 13.44
CA ARG A 40 -5.45 17.68 13.16
C ARG A 40 -5.67 16.85 11.91
N VAL A 41 -6.91 16.40 11.64
CA VAL A 41 -7.23 15.69 10.40
C VAL A 41 -7.01 16.57 9.18
N LEU A 42 -7.48 17.83 9.19
CA LEU A 42 -7.29 18.75 8.07
C LEU A 42 -5.82 19.16 7.90
N ASP A 43 -5.11 19.36 9.01
CA ASP A 43 -3.66 19.61 9.02
C ASP A 43 -2.91 18.44 8.39
N PHE A 44 -3.29 17.19 8.73
CA PHE A 44 -2.66 15.99 8.18
C PHE A 44 -2.96 15.83 6.69
N GLU A 45 -4.20 16.02 6.26
CA GLU A 45 -4.59 16.04 4.85
C GLU A 45 -3.75 17.06 4.06
N ALA A 46 -3.66 18.31 4.56
CA ALA A 46 -2.89 19.36 3.91
C ALA A 46 -1.39 19.07 3.86
N ALA A 47 -0.81 18.59 4.97
CA ALA A 47 0.60 18.24 5.04
C ALA A 47 0.94 17.06 4.11
N PHE A 48 0.06 16.06 4.05
CA PHE A 48 0.25 14.89 3.19
C PHE A 48 0.11 15.23 1.70
N ALA A 49 -0.92 16.02 1.32
CA ALA A 49 -1.07 16.54 -0.03
C ALA A 49 0.17 17.32 -0.47
N LYS A 50 0.66 18.23 0.39
CA LYS A 50 1.90 18.98 0.16
C LYS A 50 3.12 18.07 0.00
N ARG A 51 3.25 17.03 0.83
CA ARG A 51 4.40 16.08 0.78
C ARG A 51 4.47 15.31 -0.54
N LEU A 52 3.31 15.01 -1.13
CA LEU A 52 3.20 14.30 -2.41
C LEU A 52 3.11 15.22 -3.62
N GLY A 53 2.85 16.51 -3.42
CA GLY A 53 2.54 17.44 -4.51
C GLY A 53 1.17 17.21 -5.15
N ALA A 54 0.26 16.54 -4.45
CA ALA A 54 -1.14 16.36 -4.87
C ALA A 54 -1.98 17.58 -4.47
N ARG A 55 -3.06 17.88 -5.21
CA ARG A 55 -3.97 18.98 -4.87
C ARG A 55 -4.88 18.67 -3.69
N HIS A 56 -5.33 17.42 -3.57
CA HIS A 56 -6.29 17.02 -2.56
C HIS A 56 -5.87 15.73 -1.86
N ALA A 57 -6.16 15.67 -0.56
CA ALA A 57 -6.02 14.48 0.27
C ALA A 57 -7.23 14.36 1.21
N GLN A 58 -7.76 13.15 1.37
CA GLN A 58 -8.89 12.82 2.24
C GLN A 58 -8.50 11.69 3.17
N ALA A 59 -8.38 11.99 4.47
CA ALA A 59 -8.06 11.02 5.49
C ALA A 59 -9.26 10.12 5.75
N VAL A 60 -8.99 8.82 5.92
CA VAL A 60 -10.01 7.79 6.14
C VAL A 60 -9.56 6.78 7.20
N THR A 61 -10.47 5.89 7.61
CA THR A 61 -10.24 4.95 8.73
C THR A 61 -9.16 3.89 8.48
N SER A 62 -8.91 3.50 7.23
CA SER A 62 -7.93 2.45 6.89
C SER A 62 -7.53 2.51 5.41
N GLY A 63 -6.49 1.77 5.01
CA GLY A 63 -6.14 1.58 3.60
C GLY A 63 -7.25 0.89 2.80
N THR A 64 -7.93 -0.09 3.38
CA THR A 64 -9.10 -0.73 2.78
C THR A 64 -10.23 0.27 2.54
N ALA A 65 -10.48 1.15 3.51
CA ALA A 65 -11.45 2.22 3.36
C ALA A 65 -11.02 3.20 2.26
N ALA A 66 -9.74 3.50 2.11
CA ALA A 66 -9.22 4.36 1.05
C ALA A 66 -9.53 3.78 -0.34
N LEU A 67 -9.25 2.49 -0.55
CA LEU A 67 -9.57 1.79 -1.79
C LEU A 67 -11.07 1.81 -2.08
N LYS A 68 -11.92 1.47 -1.09
CA LYS A 68 -13.38 1.51 -1.27
C LYS A 68 -13.88 2.92 -1.58
N VAL A 69 -13.40 3.93 -0.88
CA VAL A 69 -13.76 5.34 -1.11
C VAL A 69 -13.34 5.78 -2.51
N ALA A 70 -12.14 5.44 -2.97
CA ALA A 70 -11.67 5.72 -4.32
C ALA A 70 -12.56 5.07 -5.39
N LEU A 71 -12.88 3.78 -5.23
CA LEU A 71 -13.75 3.07 -6.18
C LEU A 71 -15.17 3.67 -6.22
N LYS A 72 -15.74 4.01 -5.06
CA LYS A 72 -17.07 4.66 -5.01
C LYS A 72 -17.05 6.09 -5.54
N ALA A 73 -15.94 6.81 -5.37
CA ALA A 73 -15.73 8.12 -6.01
C ALA A 73 -15.71 7.99 -7.55
N LEU A 74 -15.17 6.92 -8.11
CA LEU A 74 -15.26 6.64 -9.55
C LEU A 74 -16.66 6.19 -10.01
N GLY A 75 -17.58 5.93 -9.08
CA GLY A 75 -18.91 5.42 -9.38
C GLY A 75 -18.96 3.90 -9.62
N ILE A 76 -17.88 3.18 -9.31
CA ILE A 76 -17.78 1.73 -9.52
C ILE A 76 -18.83 1.00 -8.69
N GLY A 77 -19.45 -0.02 -9.30
CA GLY A 77 -20.45 -0.86 -8.67
C GLY A 77 -20.82 -2.11 -9.49
N PRO A 78 -22.03 -2.66 -9.25
CA PRO A 78 -22.49 -3.86 -9.94
C PRO A 78 -22.43 -3.77 -11.46
N GLY A 79 -21.85 -4.79 -12.10
CA GLY A 79 -21.68 -4.88 -13.55
C GLY A 79 -20.34 -4.34 -14.07
N ASP A 80 -19.60 -3.60 -13.25
CA ASP A 80 -18.25 -3.15 -13.59
C ASP A 80 -17.20 -4.24 -13.30
N GLU A 81 -16.16 -4.26 -14.12
CA GLU A 81 -14.94 -5.03 -13.87
C GLU A 81 -13.80 -4.09 -13.45
N VAL A 82 -13.06 -4.50 -12.42
CA VAL A 82 -11.87 -3.79 -11.94
C VAL A 82 -10.68 -4.74 -11.98
N ILE A 83 -9.67 -4.40 -12.76
CA ILE A 83 -8.47 -5.22 -12.89
C ILE A 83 -7.51 -4.95 -11.73
N THR A 84 -6.97 -5.99 -11.10
CA THR A 84 -5.86 -5.89 -10.15
C THR A 84 -4.93 -7.10 -10.29
N GLN A 85 -3.91 -7.21 -9.45
CA GLN A 85 -2.86 -8.23 -9.58
C GLN A 85 -3.01 -9.36 -8.55
N ALA A 86 -2.50 -10.54 -8.88
CA ALA A 86 -2.60 -11.73 -8.05
C ALA A 86 -1.75 -11.65 -6.78
N PHE A 87 -0.68 -10.86 -6.80
CA PHE A 87 0.15 -10.58 -5.63
C PHE A 87 -0.16 -9.21 -5.04
N THR A 88 -1.02 -9.18 -4.04
CA THR A 88 -1.39 -7.99 -3.26
C THR A 88 -1.97 -8.43 -1.92
N PHE A 89 -2.08 -7.55 -0.93
CA PHE A 89 -2.89 -7.87 0.25
C PHE A 89 -4.36 -8.01 -0.13
N VAL A 90 -5.08 -8.95 0.50
CA VAL A 90 -6.49 -9.30 0.21
C VAL A 90 -7.43 -8.10 0.12
N ALA A 91 -7.16 -7.03 0.87
CA ALA A 91 -7.96 -5.81 0.93
C ALA A 91 -8.21 -5.17 -0.45
N THR A 92 -7.27 -5.28 -1.40
CA THR A 92 -7.45 -4.74 -2.76
C THR A 92 -8.63 -5.42 -3.47
N VAL A 93 -8.72 -6.74 -3.35
CA VAL A 93 -9.82 -7.53 -3.93
C VAL A 93 -11.10 -7.37 -3.13
N GLU A 94 -11.01 -7.41 -1.80
CA GLU A 94 -12.18 -7.23 -0.92
C GLU A 94 -12.85 -5.88 -1.14
N ALA A 95 -12.06 -4.81 -1.33
CA ALA A 95 -12.58 -3.48 -1.65
C ALA A 95 -13.35 -3.47 -2.98
N ILE A 96 -12.89 -4.20 -4.01
CA ILE A 96 -13.62 -4.33 -5.28
C ILE A 96 -14.94 -5.06 -5.04
N LEU A 97 -14.90 -6.23 -4.40
CA LEU A 97 -16.09 -7.05 -4.13
C LEU A 97 -17.14 -6.29 -3.31
N ASP A 98 -16.72 -5.52 -2.31
CA ASP A 98 -17.58 -4.76 -1.42
C ASP A 98 -18.25 -3.55 -2.11
N THR A 99 -17.82 -3.18 -3.32
CA THR A 99 -18.58 -2.26 -4.19
C THR A 99 -19.68 -2.94 -5.00
N GLY A 100 -19.66 -4.27 -5.07
CA GLY A 100 -20.48 -5.10 -5.97
C GLY A 100 -19.87 -5.30 -7.36
N ALA A 101 -18.68 -4.74 -7.62
CA ALA A 101 -17.94 -4.94 -8.87
C ALA A 101 -17.24 -6.31 -8.90
N THR A 102 -16.81 -6.71 -10.11
CA THR A 102 -16.11 -7.98 -10.32
C THR A 102 -14.60 -7.74 -10.37
N PRO A 103 -13.80 -8.32 -9.44
CA PRO A 103 -12.35 -8.27 -9.53
C PRO A 103 -11.86 -9.15 -10.68
N ILE A 104 -11.05 -8.58 -11.57
CA ILE A 104 -10.33 -9.30 -12.62
C ILE A 104 -8.86 -9.34 -12.23
N VAL A 105 -8.42 -10.47 -11.70
CA VAL A 105 -7.07 -10.65 -11.15
C VAL A 105 -6.11 -11.16 -12.23
N VAL A 106 -5.01 -10.44 -12.46
CA VAL A 106 -3.96 -10.77 -13.45
C VAL A 106 -2.64 -11.16 -12.81
N ASP A 107 -1.79 -11.85 -13.55
CA ASP A 107 -0.48 -12.25 -13.09
C ASP A 107 0.49 -11.06 -12.84
N VAL A 108 1.52 -11.33 -12.02
CA VAL A 108 2.69 -10.45 -11.85
C VAL A 108 3.91 -11.05 -12.54
N ASP A 109 4.89 -10.19 -12.84
CA ASP A 109 6.17 -10.60 -13.42
C ASP A 109 7.30 -10.70 -12.35
N ASP A 110 8.56 -10.75 -12.80
CA ASP A 110 9.74 -10.79 -11.93
C ASP A 110 10.00 -9.50 -11.14
N THR A 111 9.23 -8.44 -11.43
CA THR A 111 9.15 -7.24 -10.59
C THR A 111 8.16 -7.41 -9.45
N LEU A 112 7.43 -8.53 -9.35
CA LEU A 112 6.39 -8.77 -8.35
C LEU A 112 5.28 -7.71 -8.33
N ASN A 113 5.14 -6.94 -9.40
CA ASN A 113 4.05 -6.01 -9.64
C ASN A 113 3.29 -6.47 -10.90
N MET A 114 2.11 -5.89 -11.12
CA MET A 114 1.25 -6.19 -12.27
C MET A 114 2.04 -6.26 -13.59
N ASP A 115 1.89 -7.37 -14.31
CA ASP A 115 2.42 -7.51 -15.67
C ASP A 115 1.56 -6.70 -16.66
N PRO A 116 2.11 -5.69 -17.37
CA PRO A 116 1.37 -4.92 -18.36
C PRO A 116 0.78 -5.77 -19.50
N ALA A 117 1.42 -6.88 -19.87
CA ALA A 117 0.90 -7.78 -20.90
C ALA A 117 -0.35 -8.52 -20.40
N ALA A 118 -0.31 -9.02 -19.16
CA ALA A 118 -1.45 -9.65 -18.51
C ALA A 118 -2.61 -8.66 -18.29
N LEU A 119 -2.31 -7.41 -17.91
CA LEU A 119 -3.29 -6.32 -17.83
C LEU A 119 -3.99 -6.12 -19.18
N ARG A 120 -3.22 -5.92 -20.25
CA ARG A 120 -3.78 -5.68 -21.60
C ARG A 120 -4.68 -6.82 -22.06
N ALA A 121 -4.29 -8.06 -21.79
CA ALA A 121 -5.04 -9.25 -22.17
C ALA A 121 -6.36 -9.42 -21.39
N ALA A 122 -6.47 -8.85 -20.19
CA ALA A 122 -7.62 -9.02 -19.31
C ALA A 122 -8.74 -7.99 -19.53
N ILE A 123 -8.50 -6.97 -20.35
CA ILE A 123 -9.47 -5.89 -20.59
C ILE A 123 -10.68 -6.42 -21.38
N THR A 124 -11.87 -6.08 -20.92
CA THR A 124 -13.15 -6.35 -21.58
C THR A 124 -13.97 -5.06 -21.70
N PRO A 125 -15.10 -5.07 -22.45
CA PRO A 125 -16.01 -3.92 -22.48
C PRO A 125 -16.60 -3.52 -21.10
N ARG A 126 -16.54 -4.40 -20.10
CA ARG A 126 -16.99 -4.11 -18.72
C ARG A 126 -15.90 -3.50 -17.85
N THR A 127 -14.64 -3.54 -18.27
CA THR A 127 -13.54 -2.98 -17.49
C THR A 127 -13.68 -1.47 -17.34
N LYS A 128 -13.67 -0.99 -16.09
CA LYS A 128 -13.77 0.44 -15.76
C LYS A 128 -12.51 1.01 -15.14
N ALA A 129 -11.79 0.18 -14.38
CA ALA A 129 -10.61 0.65 -13.67
C ALA A 129 -9.55 -0.45 -13.56
N VAL A 130 -8.32 -0.02 -13.32
CA VAL A 130 -7.20 -0.86 -12.91
C VAL A 130 -6.66 -0.36 -11.58
N ILE A 131 -6.32 -1.29 -10.69
CA ILE A 131 -5.64 -1.03 -9.42
C ILE A 131 -4.25 -1.67 -9.48
N PRO A 132 -3.22 -0.97 -10.00
CA PRO A 132 -1.84 -1.39 -9.80
C PRO A 132 -1.47 -1.26 -8.32
N VAL A 133 -0.77 -2.28 -7.80
CA VAL A 133 -0.30 -2.28 -6.42
C VAL A 133 1.22 -2.16 -6.41
N HIS A 134 1.74 -1.19 -5.67
CA HIS A 134 3.18 -0.98 -5.53
C HIS A 134 3.73 -1.87 -4.42
N MET A 135 3.99 -3.13 -4.75
CA MET A 135 4.35 -4.12 -3.75
C MET A 135 5.76 -3.91 -3.21
N MET A 136 5.87 -3.92 -1.89
CA MET A 136 7.14 -3.92 -1.16
C MET A 136 8.05 -2.74 -1.53
N HIS A 137 7.53 -1.51 -1.43
CA HIS A 137 8.21 -0.23 -1.65
C HIS A 137 8.80 -0.02 -3.07
N ALA A 138 8.38 -0.81 -4.06
CA ALA A 138 8.82 -0.69 -5.44
C ALA A 138 7.66 -0.44 -6.40
N ALA A 139 7.85 0.52 -7.31
CA ALA A 139 6.85 0.95 -8.28
C ALA A 139 6.47 -0.17 -9.26
N ALA A 140 5.19 -0.17 -9.66
CA ALA A 140 4.73 -0.94 -10.82
C ALA A 140 5.23 -0.27 -12.12
N ALA A 141 5.05 -0.93 -13.27
CA ALA A 141 5.40 -0.39 -14.59
C ALA A 141 4.41 0.72 -15.01
N MET A 142 4.48 1.88 -14.34
CA MET A 142 3.44 2.91 -14.43
C MET A 142 3.33 3.53 -15.81
N ASP A 143 4.41 3.68 -16.58
CA ASP A 143 4.30 4.19 -17.95
C ASP A 143 3.45 3.29 -18.84
N ASP A 144 3.68 1.97 -18.77
CA ASP A 144 2.93 0.98 -19.54
C ASP A 144 1.47 0.89 -19.07
N ILE A 145 1.25 0.83 -17.75
CA ILE A 145 -0.09 0.74 -17.17
C ILE A 145 -0.92 1.97 -17.50
N LEU A 146 -0.36 3.18 -17.38
CA LEU A 146 -1.04 4.41 -17.74
C LEU A 146 -1.28 4.52 -19.25
N ALA A 147 -0.35 4.04 -20.09
CA ALA A 147 -0.55 4.00 -21.54
C ALA A 147 -1.71 3.08 -21.93
N ILE A 148 -1.75 1.86 -21.37
CA ILE A 148 -2.85 0.91 -21.56
C ILE A 148 -4.18 1.51 -21.06
N ALA A 149 -4.19 2.09 -19.87
CA ALA A 149 -5.39 2.69 -19.30
C ALA A 149 -5.94 3.83 -20.19
N ARG A 150 -5.07 4.69 -20.73
CA ARG A 150 -5.48 5.76 -21.66
C ARG A 150 -6.04 5.21 -22.96
N GLU A 151 -5.41 4.18 -23.55
CA GLU A 151 -5.87 3.54 -24.79
C GLU A 151 -7.30 2.98 -24.65
N HIS A 152 -7.63 2.46 -23.46
CA HIS A 152 -8.90 1.80 -23.19
C HIS A 152 -9.89 2.63 -22.37
N ASN A 153 -9.59 3.91 -22.10
CA ASN A 153 -10.39 4.83 -21.27
C ASN A 153 -10.71 4.27 -19.87
N LEU A 154 -9.70 3.69 -19.22
CA LEU A 154 -9.81 3.12 -17.88
C LEU A 154 -9.33 4.11 -16.82
N PHE A 155 -10.01 4.12 -15.67
CA PHE A 155 -9.49 4.78 -14.48
C PHE A 155 -8.32 3.99 -13.89
N VAL A 156 -7.43 4.69 -13.20
CA VAL A 156 -6.27 4.10 -12.53
C VAL A 156 -6.31 4.52 -11.06
N VAL A 157 -6.41 3.55 -10.16
CA VAL A 157 -6.32 3.76 -8.71
C VAL A 157 -5.04 3.12 -8.22
N GLU A 158 -4.06 3.92 -7.81
CA GLU A 158 -2.81 3.37 -7.26
C GLU A 158 -3.03 2.87 -5.83
N ASP A 159 -2.74 1.59 -5.58
CA ASP A 159 -2.61 1.08 -4.21
C ASP A 159 -1.17 1.24 -3.74
N THR A 160 -0.97 2.29 -2.94
CA THR A 160 0.31 2.74 -2.39
C THR A 160 0.42 2.36 -0.91
N ALA A 161 -0.42 1.45 -0.41
CA ALA A 161 -0.40 1.01 0.99
C ALA A 161 0.96 0.44 1.43
N GLN A 162 1.77 -0.06 0.49
CA GLN A 162 3.13 -0.55 0.75
C GLN A 162 4.23 0.26 0.05
N ALA A 163 3.97 1.51 -0.35
CA ALA A 163 4.88 2.32 -1.16
C ALA A 163 4.88 3.82 -0.80
N CYS A 164 4.41 4.18 0.40
CA CYS A 164 4.38 5.56 0.86
C CYS A 164 5.79 6.19 0.85
N GLY A 165 5.97 7.27 0.08
CA GLY A 165 7.23 7.99 -0.03
C GLY A 165 8.19 7.49 -1.12
N ALA A 166 7.88 6.35 -1.76
CA ALA A 166 8.56 5.94 -2.98
C ALA A 166 8.08 6.79 -4.18
N THR A 167 8.90 6.84 -5.23
CA THR A 167 8.66 7.62 -6.45
C THR A 167 8.84 6.77 -7.71
N TYR A 168 8.26 7.24 -8.81
CA TYR A 168 8.46 6.73 -10.16
C TYR A 168 8.83 7.90 -11.07
N HIS A 169 10.05 7.88 -11.63
CA HIS A 169 10.61 8.98 -12.42
C HIS A 169 10.46 10.37 -11.76
N GLY A 170 10.75 10.42 -10.44
CA GLY A 170 10.69 11.64 -9.63
C GLY A 170 9.30 12.05 -9.14
N LYS A 171 8.22 11.39 -9.61
CA LYS A 171 6.86 11.64 -9.11
C LYS A 171 6.52 10.70 -7.96
N PRO A 172 5.97 11.19 -6.84
CA PRO A 172 5.52 10.32 -5.74
C PRO A 172 4.50 9.29 -6.20
N LEU A 173 4.64 8.04 -5.76
CA LEU A 173 3.64 7.00 -6.02
C LEU A 173 2.31 7.38 -5.35
N GLY A 174 1.19 7.05 -6.01
CA GLY A 174 -0.15 7.51 -5.63
C GLY A 174 -0.59 8.82 -6.29
N THR A 175 0.26 9.49 -7.08
CA THR A 175 -0.09 10.73 -7.79
C THR A 175 0.02 10.61 -9.32
N LEU A 176 0.24 9.40 -9.84
CA LEU A 176 0.35 9.15 -11.27
C LEU A 176 -0.98 8.75 -11.92
N GLY A 177 -1.82 8.04 -11.17
CA GLY A 177 -3.18 7.65 -11.55
C GLY A 177 -4.21 8.75 -11.29
N HIS A 178 -5.48 8.36 -11.33
CA HIS A 178 -6.59 9.26 -11.03
C HIS A 178 -6.78 9.45 -9.52
N LEU A 179 -6.56 8.39 -8.75
CA LEU A 179 -6.63 8.37 -7.29
C LEU A 179 -5.47 7.53 -6.74
N GLY A 180 -4.86 7.96 -5.64
CA GLY A 180 -3.89 7.18 -4.87
C GLY A 180 -4.45 6.81 -3.50
N CYS A 181 -4.23 5.57 -3.09
CA CYS A 181 -4.69 5.04 -1.80
C CYS A 181 -3.50 4.68 -0.91
N PHE A 182 -3.53 5.15 0.33
CA PHE A 182 -2.49 4.90 1.32
C PHE A 182 -3.08 4.25 2.56
N SER A 183 -2.24 3.51 3.26
CA SER A 183 -2.56 2.93 4.55
C SER A 183 -1.58 3.44 5.59
N PHE A 184 -2.08 3.63 6.80
CA PHE A 184 -1.35 3.97 7.99
C PHE A 184 -1.64 2.97 9.13
N ASP A 185 -1.90 1.71 8.77
CA ASP A 185 -1.93 0.63 9.77
C ASP A 185 -0.59 0.56 10.53
N PHE A 186 -0.58 -0.15 11.66
CA PHE A 186 0.59 -0.24 12.54
C PHE A 186 1.88 -0.71 11.84
N GLY A 187 1.76 -1.59 10.84
CA GLY A 187 2.86 -2.15 10.07
C GLY A 187 3.23 -1.39 8.79
N LYS A 188 2.73 -0.16 8.59
CA LYS A 188 3.04 0.69 7.42
C LYS A 188 4.28 1.58 7.62
N THR A 189 4.73 2.22 6.52
CA THR A 189 5.96 3.04 6.50
C THR A 189 5.86 4.20 7.48
N ILE A 190 4.71 4.85 7.52
CA ILE A 190 4.26 5.73 8.61
C ILE A 190 2.94 5.17 9.14
N THR A 191 2.62 5.42 10.40
CA THR A 191 1.44 4.82 11.03
C THR A 191 0.60 5.79 11.85
N THR A 192 -0.69 5.50 11.95
CA THR A 192 -1.63 6.14 12.88
C THR A 192 -2.30 5.10 13.80
N GLY A 193 -1.68 3.91 13.95
CA GLY A 193 -2.31 2.71 14.52
C GLY A 193 -3.25 2.05 13.51
N GLU A 194 -4.32 2.77 13.15
CA GLU A 194 -5.20 2.49 12.03
C GLU A 194 -5.44 3.79 11.25
N GLY A 195 -5.48 3.73 9.93
CA GLY A 195 -5.73 4.90 9.10
C GLY A 195 -5.47 4.67 7.61
N GLY A 196 -5.92 5.61 6.80
CA GLY A 196 -5.61 5.67 5.38
C GLY A 196 -5.79 7.07 4.82
N MET A 197 -5.43 7.24 3.56
CA MET A 197 -5.57 8.47 2.81
C MET A 197 -5.97 8.16 1.37
N VAL A 198 -6.86 8.96 0.81
CA VAL A 198 -7.10 9.04 -0.63
C VAL A 198 -6.53 10.35 -1.13
N VAL A 199 -5.76 10.35 -2.22
CA VAL A 199 -5.25 11.57 -2.85
C VAL A 199 -5.68 11.63 -4.31
N THR A 200 -5.86 12.85 -4.83
CA THR A 200 -6.19 13.09 -6.25
C THR A 200 -5.93 14.55 -6.61
N ASP A 201 -5.74 14.80 -7.91
CA ASP A 201 -5.71 16.14 -8.47
C ASP A 201 -7.07 16.59 -9.05
N ASP A 202 -8.05 15.69 -9.11
CA ASP A 202 -9.38 15.95 -9.63
C ASP A 202 -10.33 16.39 -8.50
N GLU A 203 -10.86 17.62 -8.62
CA GLU A 203 -11.73 18.24 -7.63
C GLU A 203 -13.07 17.50 -7.48
N GLU A 204 -13.62 16.96 -8.57
CA GLU A 204 -14.89 16.22 -8.54
C GLU A 204 -14.70 14.84 -7.89
N LEU A 205 -13.61 14.15 -8.19
CA LEU A 205 -13.26 12.90 -7.50
C LEU A 205 -13.01 13.14 -6.02
N PHE A 206 -12.31 14.21 -5.66
CA PHE A 206 -12.12 14.60 -4.27
C PHE A 206 -13.45 14.87 -3.56
N ARG A 207 -14.34 15.65 -4.19
CA ARG A 207 -15.68 15.96 -3.64
C ARG A 207 -16.49 14.69 -3.41
N ARG A 208 -16.47 13.75 -4.35
CA ARG A 208 -17.17 12.45 -4.25
C ARG A 208 -16.55 11.55 -3.19
N ALA A 209 -15.23 11.45 -3.11
CA ALA A 209 -14.52 10.71 -2.06
C ALA A 209 -14.85 11.27 -0.66
N ARG A 210 -14.77 12.60 -0.52
CA ARG A 210 -15.11 13.33 0.70
C ARG A 210 -16.59 13.16 1.07
N SER A 211 -17.48 13.11 0.11
CA SER A 211 -18.89 12.81 0.39
C SER A 211 -19.10 11.36 0.85
N TYR A 212 -18.53 10.40 0.13
CA TYR A 212 -18.72 8.98 0.43
C TYR A 212 -18.18 8.58 1.80
N HIS A 213 -17.01 9.10 2.23
CA HIS A 213 -16.42 8.76 3.53
C HIS A 213 -17.22 9.29 4.74
N ASN A 214 -18.14 10.24 4.50
CA ASN A 214 -18.94 10.88 5.53
C ASN A 214 -20.41 10.96 5.11
N HIS A 215 -21.09 9.81 5.03
CA HIS A 215 -22.55 9.70 4.87
C HIS A 215 -23.20 10.47 3.71
N GLY A 216 -22.44 10.84 2.68
CA GLY A 216 -23.00 11.55 1.53
C GLY A 216 -23.04 13.07 1.66
N HIS A 217 -22.53 13.63 2.75
CA HIS A 217 -22.50 15.07 2.99
C HIS A 217 -21.92 15.85 1.80
N ALA A 218 -22.55 16.99 1.44
CA ALA A 218 -22.16 17.80 0.29
C ALA A 218 -20.99 18.76 0.54
N PHE A 219 -20.66 19.06 1.80
CA PHE A 219 -19.59 20.00 2.18
C PHE A 219 -19.75 21.40 1.55
N LEU A 220 -20.99 21.93 1.56
CA LEU A 220 -21.28 23.24 0.98
C LEU A 220 -20.74 24.36 1.89
N PRO A 221 -19.98 25.34 1.34
CA PRO A 221 -19.50 26.48 2.12
C PRO A 221 -20.66 27.25 2.77
N GLY A 222 -20.52 27.58 4.07
CA GLY A 222 -21.52 28.35 4.81
C GLY A 222 -22.79 27.60 5.20
N VAL A 223 -22.89 26.30 4.89
CA VAL A 223 -24.02 25.46 5.31
C VAL A 223 -23.61 24.63 6.54
N PRO A 224 -24.35 24.70 7.66
CA PRO A 224 -24.07 23.87 8.83
C PRO A 224 -24.16 22.37 8.50
N PRO A 225 -23.34 21.50 9.11
CA PRO A 225 -23.33 20.06 8.78
C PRO A 225 -24.71 19.39 8.83
N GLY A 226 -25.56 19.76 9.80
CA GLY A 226 -26.90 19.18 9.95
C GLY A 226 -27.90 19.57 8.86
N GLU A 227 -27.58 20.57 8.03
CA GLU A 227 -28.42 21.07 6.94
C GLU A 227 -27.86 20.73 5.56
N GLU A 228 -26.67 20.13 5.50
CA GLU A 228 -26.05 19.75 4.23
C GLU A 228 -26.90 18.70 3.50
N PRO A 229 -27.19 18.89 2.20
CA PRO A 229 -27.84 17.85 1.42
C PRO A 229 -26.89 16.67 1.21
N GLY A 230 -27.48 15.50 0.98
CA GLY A 230 -26.74 14.33 0.50
C GLY A 230 -26.55 14.39 -1.02
N ILE A 231 -25.35 14.10 -1.54
CA ILE A 231 -25.10 14.00 -2.99
C ILE A 231 -25.01 12.56 -3.50
N MET A 232 -24.75 11.60 -2.60
CA MET A 232 -24.73 10.16 -2.86
C MET A 232 -24.85 9.41 -1.53
N PRO A 233 -25.25 8.12 -1.51
CA PRO A 233 -25.10 7.30 -0.31
C PRO A 233 -23.63 7.21 0.12
N GLY A 234 -23.37 7.30 1.42
CA GLY A 234 -22.02 7.21 1.99
C GLY A 234 -21.99 6.43 3.30
N PHE A 235 -20.78 6.21 3.81
CA PHE A 235 -20.52 5.48 5.06
C PHE A 235 -19.75 6.36 6.06
N ASN A 236 -19.48 5.82 7.24
CA ASN A 236 -18.60 6.44 8.21
C ASN A 236 -17.20 5.85 8.10
N PHE A 237 -16.33 6.51 7.35
CA PHE A 237 -14.90 6.20 7.28
C PHE A 237 -14.06 7.39 7.74
N ARG A 238 -14.56 8.14 8.72
CA ARG A 238 -13.87 9.33 9.25
C ARG A 238 -12.66 8.96 10.11
N MET A 239 -11.51 9.52 9.78
CA MET A 239 -10.35 9.50 10.68
C MET A 239 -10.60 10.39 11.91
N THR A 240 -10.05 10.00 13.06
CA THR A 240 -10.12 10.78 14.31
C THR A 240 -8.96 11.77 14.42
N GLU A 241 -9.14 12.82 15.23
CA GLU A 241 -8.07 13.79 15.52
C GLU A 241 -6.85 13.13 16.15
N LEU A 242 -7.05 12.09 16.97
CA LEU A 242 -5.98 11.32 17.61
C LEU A 242 -5.09 10.62 16.57
N GLN A 243 -5.71 9.93 15.62
CA GLN A 243 -5.00 9.26 14.52
C GLN A 243 -4.20 10.27 13.70
N ALA A 244 -4.83 11.40 13.34
CA ALA A 244 -4.17 12.42 12.53
C ALA A 244 -3.01 13.12 13.25
N ALA A 245 -3.10 13.33 14.56
CA ALA A 245 -1.97 13.86 15.35
C ALA A 245 -0.74 12.94 15.32
N VAL A 246 -0.95 11.62 15.46
CA VAL A 246 0.14 10.64 15.29
C VAL A 246 0.65 10.67 13.85
N GLY A 247 -0.24 10.78 12.86
CA GLY A 247 0.10 10.83 11.44
C GLY A 247 0.97 12.03 11.08
N LEU A 248 0.70 13.20 11.65
CA LEU A 248 1.52 14.40 11.48
C LEU A 248 2.94 14.20 11.99
N ALA A 249 3.10 13.70 13.21
CA ALA A 249 4.41 13.44 13.80
C ALA A 249 5.19 12.37 13.00
N GLN A 250 4.50 11.34 12.52
CA GLN A 250 5.11 10.30 11.69
C GLN A 250 5.49 10.80 10.29
N LEU A 251 4.69 11.69 9.69
CA LEU A 251 4.96 12.27 8.38
C LEU A 251 6.27 13.09 8.38
N GLU A 252 6.55 13.80 9.48
CA GLU A 252 7.82 14.53 9.67
C GLU A 252 9.05 13.59 9.69
N LYS A 253 8.86 12.32 10.04
CA LYS A 253 9.92 11.29 10.11
C LYS A 253 10.09 10.51 8.81
N LEU A 254 9.23 10.74 7.80
CA LEU A 254 9.21 9.94 6.57
C LEU A 254 10.56 9.95 5.84
N ASP A 255 11.23 11.11 5.75
CA ASP A 255 12.51 11.21 5.04
C ASP A 255 13.61 10.40 5.75
N PHE A 256 13.67 10.46 7.08
CA PHE A 256 14.56 9.64 7.89
C PHE A 256 14.30 8.14 7.68
N ILE A 257 13.04 7.73 7.71
CA ILE A 257 12.64 6.32 7.47
C ILE A 257 13.14 5.86 6.09
N LEU A 258 12.86 6.63 5.03
CA LEU A 258 13.24 6.28 3.66
C LEU A 258 14.77 6.24 3.48
N GLU A 259 15.49 7.22 4.02
CA GLU A 259 16.95 7.27 3.95
C GLU A 259 17.57 6.04 4.61
N ARG A 260 17.14 5.72 5.84
CA ARG A 260 17.63 4.55 6.58
C ARG A 260 17.32 3.25 5.86
N GLN A 261 16.11 3.08 5.36
CA GLN A 261 15.72 1.87 4.63
C GLN A 261 16.53 1.69 3.34
N ARG A 262 16.67 2.74 2.52
CA ARG A 262 17.50 2.68 1.31
C ARG A 262 18.94 2.30 1.62
N ALA A 263 19.54 2.94 2.63
CA ALA A 263 20.91 2.65 3.05
C ALA A 263 21.06 1.21 3.58
N ASN A 264 20.12 0.75 4.40
CA ASN A 264 20.15 -0.59 4.99
C ASN A 264 19.92 -1.68 3.94
N LYS A 265 18.98 -1.47 3.02
CA LYS A 265 18.76 -2.36 1.87
C LYS A 265 20.01 -2.45 1.00
N ALA A 266 20.66 -1.33 0.71
CA ALA A 266 21.90 -1.31 -0.08
C ALA A 266 23.01 -2.13 0.60
N ARG A 267 23.18 -2.00 1.93
CA ARG A 267 24.12 -2.82 2.71
C ARG A 267 23.78 -4.31 2.65
N MET A 268 22.52 -4.67 2.84
CA MET A 268 22.06 -6.06 2.74
C MET A 268 22.35 -6.66 1.36
N LYS A 269 22.03 -5.91 0.29
CA LYS A 269 22.29 -6.33 -1.09
C LYS A 269 23.79 -6.50 -1.35
N ALA A 270 24.60 -5.51 -0.98
CA ALA A 270 26.05 -5.54 -1.16
C ALA A 270 26.74 -6.70 -0.42
N TYR A 271 26.15 -7.20 0.68
CA TYR A 271 26.66 -8.36 1.39
C TYR A 271 26.49 -9.67 0.60
N LEU A 272 25.37 -9.82 -0.12
CA LEU A 272 25.00 -11.05 -0.83
C LEU A 272 25.41 -11.05 -2.30
N GLU A 273 25.42 -9.88 -2.95
CA GLU A 273 25.63 -9.71 -4.39
C GLU A 273 26.95 -10.31 -4.91
N PRO A 274 28.11 -10.19 -4.22
CA PRO A 274 29.37 -10.78 -4.69
C PRO A 274 29.36 -12.31 -4.78
N GLU A 275 28.47 -12.97 -4.04
CA GLU A 275 28.32 -14.43 -4.02
C GLU A 275 27.01 -14.89 -4.66
N ALA A 276 26.24 -14.01 -5.32
CA ALA A 276 24.89 -14.32 -5.78
C ALA A 276 24.82 -15.57 -6.68
N ASP A 277 25.75 -15.69 -7.63
CA ASP A 277 25.82 -16.85 -8.54
C ASP A 277 26.21 -18.13 -7.79
N ALA A 278 27.18 -18.06 -6.88
CA ALA A 278 27.62 -19.20 -6.06
C ALA A 278 26.53 -19.63 -5.07
N LEU A 279 25.70 -18.69 -4.62
CA LEU A 279 24.51 -18.92 -3.81
C LEU A 279 23.29 -19.30 -4.66
N GLY A 280 23.38 -19.33 -5.99
CA GLY A 280 22.26 -19.65 -6.87
C GLY A 280 21.03 -18.77 -6.62
N ILE A 281 21.21 -17.47 -6.40
CA ILE A 281 20.12 -16.51 -6.18
C ILE A 281 20.08 -15.44 -7.26
N ARG A 282 18.90 -14.85 -7.46
CA ARG A 282 18.71 -13.62 -8.25
C ARG A 282 17.96 -12.59 -7.42
N PHE A 283 18.24 -11.31 -7.63
CA PHE A 283 17.46 -10.24 -6.99
C PHE A 283 16.21 -9.93 -7.82
N ARG A 284 15.14 -9.47 -7.14
CA ARG A 284 13.96 -8.88 -7.82
C ARG A 284 14.40 -7.75 -8.75
N ARG A 285 13.83 -7.71 -9.96
CA ARG A 285 14.03 -6.60 -10.90
C ARG A 285 13.29 -5.36 -10.40
N ILE A 286 13.99 -4.23 -10.26
CA ILE A 286 13.44 -2.95 -9.84
C ILE A 286 13.48 -1.99 -11.05
N LEU A 287 12.32 -1.53 -11.51
CA LEU A 287 12.19 -0.71 -12.72
C LEU A 287 12.73 0.71 -12.54
N ASN A 288 12.59 1.27 -11.33
CA ASN A 288 12.98 2.63 -10.97
C ASN A 288 13.78 2.64 -9.66
N PRO A 289 15.05 2.14 -9.66
CA PRO A 289 15.83 1.96 -8.43
C PRO A 289 16.02 3.23 -7.60
N GLU A 290 16.14 4.39 -8.25
CA GLU A 290 16.33 5.70 -7.62
C GLU A 290 15.11 6.17 -6.82
N GLY A 291 13.91 5.70 -7.19
CA GLY A 291 12.66 6.06 -6.52
C GLY A 291 12.15 4.99 -5.56
N GLU A 292 12.79 3.83 -5.50
CA GLU A 292 12.40 2.77 -4.57
C GLU A 292 12.47 3.26 -3.12
N GLY A 293 11.51 2.86 -2.29
CA GLY A 293 11.53 3.24 -0.87
C GLY A 293 12.39 2.33 0.01
N GLY A 294 12.77 1.13 -0.44
CA GLY A 294 13.81 0.30 0.18
C GLY A 294 13.41 -0.56 1.39
N ASP A 295 12.13 -0.81 1.65
CA ASP A 295 11.71 -1.52 2.88
C ASP A 295 11.88 -3.05 2.84
N THR A 296 12.24 -3.60 1.68
CA THR A 296 12.36 -5.04 1.45
C THR A 296 13.47 -5.33 0.45
N LEU A 297 14.31 -6.31 0.76
CA LEU A 297 15.20 -6.95 -0.22
C LEU A 297 14.61 -8.31 -0.60
N VAL A 298 14.31 -8.50 -1.88
CA VAL A 298 13.73 -9.75 -2.38
C VAL A 298 14.77 -10.53 -3.18
N ILE A 299 14.92 -11.81 -2.83
CA ILE A 299 15.76 -12.77 -3.55
C ILE A 299 14.91 -13.94 -4.06
N PHE A 300 15.18 -14.38 -5.29
CA PHE A 300 14.65 -15.59 -5.87
C PHE A 300 15.68 -16.71 -5.69
N THR A 301 15.23 -17.83 -5.14
CA THR A 301 16.08 -18.97 -4.79
C THR A 301 16.05 -20.11 -5.83
N GLY A 302 15.21 -19.97 -6.86
CA GLY A 302 15.08 -20.93 -7.97
C GLY A 302 14.01 -22.01 -7.77
N SER A 303 13.57 -22.29 -6.54
CA SER A 303 12.46 -23.21 -6.28
C SER A 303 11.70 -22.89 -5.00
N ARG A 304 10.46 -23.40 -4.90
CA ARG A 304 9.61 -23.28 -3.73
C ARG A 304 10.20 -23.96 -2.50
N GLU A 305 10.72 -25.17 -2.70
CA GLU A 305 11.30 -26.01 -1.65
C GLU A 305 12.48 -25.28 -1.02
N ARG A 306 13.32 -24.66 -1.85
CA ARG A 306 14.48 -23.91 -1.41
C ARG A 306 14.10 -22.63 -0.67
N ALA A 307 13.17 -21.84 -1.20
CA ALA A 307 12.69 -20.63 -0.52
C ALA A 307 12.14 -20.94 0.88
N ARG A 308 11.37 -22.03 1.02
CA ARG A 308 10.83 -22.50 2.30
C ARG A 308 11.91 -23.02 3.24
N ALA A 309 12.90 -23.75 2.74
CA ALA A 309 14.01 -24.23 3.54
C ALA A 309 14.87 -23.06 4.07
N VAL A 310 15.16 -22.07 3.22
CA VAL A 310 15.86 -20.83 3.61
C VAL A 310 15.08 -20.09 4.69
N ALA A 311 13.79 -19.82 4.47
CA ALA A 311 12.96 -19.13 5.45
C ALA A 311 12.87 -19.88 6.79
N LYS A 312 12.78 -21.22 6.76
CA LYS A 312 12.78 -22.05 7.96
C LYS A 312 14.10 -21.95 8.72
N TYR A 313 15.23 -22.04 8.02
CA TYR A 313 16.55 -21.90 8.63
C TYR A 313 16.70 -20.51 9.27
N MET A 314 16.35 -19.45 8.53
CA MET A 314 16.39 -18.07 9.05
C MET A 314 15.56 -17.93 10.33
N ALA A 315 14.34 -18.47 10.35
CA ALA A 315 13.46 -18.42 11.53
C ALA A 315 14.05 -19.14 12.75
N GLN A 316 14.69 -20.30 12.55
CA GLN A 316 15.41 -21.03 13.62
C GLN A 316 16.57 -20.24 14.21
N HIS A 317 17.10 -19.26 13.48
CA HIS A 317 18.20 -18.38 13.89
C HIS A 317 17.73 -16.94 14.17
N GLY A 318 16.43 -16.74 14.40
CA GLY A 318 15.86 -15.46 14.82
C GLY A 318 15.72 -14.41 13.71
N VAL A 319 15.80 -14.79 12.43
CA VAL A 319 15.61 -13.89 11.29
C VAL A 319 14.28 -14.20 10.60
N GLY A 320 13.35 -13.25 10.62
CA GLY A 320 12.05 -13.37 9.97
C GLY A 320 12.07 -13.04 8.48
N THR A 321 10.96 -13.37 7.79
CA THR A 321 10.69 -12.92 6.43
C THR A 321 9.53 -11.94 6.43
N LYS A 322 9.46 -11.09 5.39
CA LYS A 322 8.34 -10.20 5.12
C LYS A 322 7.55 -10.76 3.96
N LEU A 323 6.26 -11.05 4.14
CA LEU A 323 5.33 -11.54 3.11
C LEU A 323 5.67 -12.89 2.45
N LEU A 324 6.85 -13.05 1.86
CA LEU A 324 7.25 -14.22 1.09
C LEU A 324 8.40 -14.96 1.78
N PRO A 325 8.27 -16.26 2.07
CA PRO A 325 7.03 -17.06 2.01
C PRO A 325 6.08 -16.86 3.22
N GLY A 326 6.47 -16.04 4.22
CA GLY A 326 5.86 -16.05 5.56
C GLY A 326 4.38 -15.67 5.69
N ALA A 327 3.80 -14.97 4.72
CA ALA A 327 2.40 -14.52 4.73
C ALA A 327 1.73 -14.63 3.35
N GLU A 328 2.18 -15.60 2.52
CA GLU A 328 1.66 -15.82 1.15
C GLU A 328 0.14 -16.03 1.13
N ARG A 329 -0.41 -16.69 2.16
CA ARG A 329 -1.86 -16.91 2.31
C ARG A 329 -2.67 -15.62 2.32
N TRP A 330 -2.09 -14.50 2.75
CA TRP A 330 -2.77 -13.19 2.80
C TRP A 330 -2.40 -12.29 1.62
N HIS A 331 -1.46 -12.72 0.77
CA HIS A 331 -0.86 -11.87 -0.25
C HIS A 331 -0.90 -12.44 -1.67
N PHE A 332 -1.27 -13.70 -1.84
CA PHE A 332 -1.39 -14.32 -3.16
C PHE A 332 -2.78 -14.90 -3.38
N ALA A 333 -3.43 -14.44 -4.46
CA ALA A 333 -4.79 -14.82 -4.83
C ALA A 333 -4.98 -16.34 -4.96
N GLY A 334 -3.94 -17.09 -5.34
CA GLY A 334 -3.99 -18.55 -5.43
C GLY A 334 -4.32 -19.26 -4.11
N TYR A 335 -4.23 -18.57 -2.97
CA TYR A 335 -4.50 -19.15 -1.64
C TYR A 335 -5.80 -18.66 -0.99
N TRP A 336 -6.57 -17.78 -1.63
CA TRP A 336 -7.76 -17.17 -1.03
C TRP A 336 -9.04 -17.97 -1.26
N GLU A 337 -9.05 -19.22 -0.82
CA GLU A 337 -10.23 -20.10 -0.94
C GLU A 337 -11.50 -19.44 -0.37
N TRP A 338 -11.41 -18.72 0.74
CA TRP A 338 -12.57 -18.07 1.37
C TRP A 338 -13.15 -16.93 0.53
N ILE A 339 -12.38 -16.37 -0.39
CA ILE A 339 -12.85 -15.35 -1.36
C ILE A 339 -13.40 -16.05 -2.61
N TRP A 340 -12.72 -17.08 -3.09
CA TRP A 340 -12.95 -17.62 -4.43
C TRP A 340 -13.88 -18.83 -4.52
N ARG A 341 -14.07 -19.59 -3.43
CA ARG A 341 -14.82 -20.87 -3.46
C ARG A 341 -16.24 -20.73 -4.03
N ASP A 342 -16.87 -19.58 -3.80
CA ASP A 342 -18.23 -19.26 -4.25
C ASP A 342 -18.23 -18.19 -5.36
N HIS A 343 -17.05 -17.75 -5.83
CA HIS A 343 -16.93 -16.69 -6.82
C HIS A 343 -17.16 -17.23 -8.25
N PRO A 344 -18.05 -16.61 -9.05
CA PRO A 344 -18.50 -17.16 -10.32
C PRO A 344 -17.38 -17.34 -11.35
N LEU A 345 -16.34 -16.51 -11.31
CA LEU A 345 -15.21 -16.58 -12.26
C LEU A 345 -14.09 -17.54 -11.84
N TYR A 346 -13.96 -17.84 -10.55
CA TYR A 346 -12.74 -18.42 -9.99
C TYR A 346 -12.95 -19.73 -9.24
N ALA A 347 -14.20 -20.06 -8.87
CA ALA A 347 -14.56 -21.22 -8.05
C ALA A 347 -14.04 -22.59 -8.55
N GLN A 348 -13.62 -22.70 -9.81
CA GLN A 348 -13.15 -23.97 -10.37
C GLN A 348 -11.63 -24.05 -10.55
N ASP A 349 -10.91 -22.92 -10.50
CA ASP A 349 -9.52 -22.86 -10.96
C ASP A 349 -8.60 -21.90 -10.19
N TRP A 350 -9.09 -21.19 -9.15
CA TRP A 350 -8.31 -20.14 -8.46
C TRP A 350 -6.90 -20.61 -8.04
N ALA A 351 -6.78 -21.85 -7.56
CA ALA A 351 -5.51 -22.38 -7.03
C ALA A 351 -4.42 -22.55 -8.10
N THR A 352 -4.80 -22.65 -9.38
CA THR A 352 -3.87 -22.88 -10.50
C THR A 352 -3.88 -21.76 -11.53
N ARG A 353 -4.79 -20.78 -11.40
CA ARG A 353 -5.05 -19.78 -12.43
C ARG A 353 -3.88 -18.83 -12.68
N TRP A 354 -3.17 -18.44 -11.62
CA TRP A 354 -2.07 -17.46 -11.67
C TRP A 354 -0.71 -18.16 -11.60
N ALA A 355 -0.47 -19.06 -12.54
CA ALA A 355 0.72 -19.91 -12.55
C ALA A 355 2.02 -19.10 -12.73
N ALA A 356 2.00 -18.00 -13.50
CA ALA A 356 3.16 -17.13 -13.65
C ALA A 356 3.50 -16.40 -12.34
N SER A 357 2.48 -15.94 -11.62
CA SER A 357 2.66 -15.38 -10.28
C SER A 357 3.18 -16.43 -9.31
N ALA A 358 2.58 -17.63 -9.28
CA ALA A 358 3.03 -18.72 -8.42
C ALA A 358 4.52 -19.04 -8.67
N HIS A 359 4.95 -19.07 -9.94
CA HIS A 359 6.36 -19.26 -10.30
C HIS A 359 7.26 -18.26 -9.57
N TRP A 360 6.98 -16.95 -9.64
CA TRP A 360 7.82 -15.93 -9.01
C TRP A 360 7.70 -15.88 -7.49
N LEU A 361 6.49 -15.98 -6.97
CA LEU A 361 6.20 -15.79 -5.54
C LEU A 361 6.70 -16.96 -4.69
N GLU A 362 6.50 -18.19 -5.16
CA GLU A 362 6.82 -19.37 -4.38
C GLU A 362 8.34 -19.57 -4.24
N GLN A 363 9.13 -19.10 -5.21
CA GLN A 363 10.61 -19.15 -5.15
C GLN A 363 11.24 -17.94 -4.45
N ALA A 364 10.45 -16.97 -4.01
CA ALA A 364 10.94 -15.73 -3.42
C ALA A 364 11.10 -15.81 -1.89
N VAL A 365 12.15 -15.18 -1.39
CA VAL A 365 12.34 -14.85 0.03
C VAL A 365 12.46 -13.33 0.12
N ALA A 366 11.54 -12.71 0.84
CA ALA A 366 11.51 -11.28 1.04
C ALA A 366 12.05 -10.94 2.45
N LEU A 367 13.19 -10.27 2.48
CA LEU A 367 13.92 -9.91 3.68
C LEU A 367 13.47 -8.52 4.14
N PRO A 368 12.94 -8.36 5.37
CA PRO A 368 12.55 -7.06 5.88
C PRO A 368 13.77 -6.15 6.05
N VAL A 369 13.60 -4.87 5.72
CA VAL A 369 14.62 -3.83 5.95
C VAL A 369 14.12 -2.91 7.06
N MET A 370 14.74 -3.02 8.23
CA MET A 370 14.41 -2.23 9.41
C MET A 370 15.11 -0.86 9.35
N VAL A 371 14.48 0.17 9.93
CA VAL A 371 14.98 1.55 9.97
C VAL A 371 16.11 1.69 10.99
N LEU A 372 15.93 1.10 12.17
CA LEU A 372 16.85 1.23 13.31
C LEU A 372 17.96 0.16 13.34
N ASP A 373 17.99 -0.74 12.35
CA ASP A 373 19.10 -1.68 12.23
C ASP A 373 20.41 -0.93 11.98
N GLU A 374 21.38 -1.15 12.85
CA GLU A 374 22.76 -0.68 12.71
C GLU A 374 23.60 -1.66 11.87
N PRO A 375 24.72 -1.22 11.26
CA PRO A 375 25.53 -2.05 10.36
C PRO A 375 25.88 -3.45 10.90
N ASP A 376 26.28 -3.56 12.16
CA ASP A 376 26.61 -4.86 12.78
C ASP A 376 25.40 -5.79 12.89
N ALA A 377 24.20 -5.24 13.15
CA ALA A 377 22.97 -6.01 13.19
C ALA A 377 22.59 -6.52 11.81
N ILE A 378 22.76 -5.68 10.78
CA ILE A 378 22.56 -6.05 9.38
C ILE A 378 23.51 -7.17 9.00
N GLU A 379 24.80 -7.05 9.33
CA GLU A 379 25.79 -8.06 8.99
C GLU A 379 25.48 -9.41 9.65
N ARG A 380 25.08 -9.41 10.94
CA ARG A 380 24.64 -10.63 11.63
C ARG A 380 23.44 -11.29 10.94
N LYS A 381 22.43 -10.50 10.55
CA LYS A 381 21.26 -11.01 9.82
C LYS A 381 21.66 -11.57 8.46
N MET A 382 22.52 -10.88 7.71
CA MET A 382 22.95 -11.33 6.38
C MET A 382 23.86 -12.56 6.42
N ARG A 383 24.63 -12.72 7.49
CA ARG A 383 25.37 -13.95 7.75
C ARG A 383 24.45 -15.16 7.87
N VAL A 384 23.38 -15.05 8.66
CA VAL A 384 22.34 -16.09 8.78
C VAL A 384 21.68 -16.36 7.42
N VAL A 385 21.35 -15.32 6.65
CA VAL A 385 20.77 -15.49 5.30
C VAL A 385 21.72 -16.24 4.38
N ARG A 386 23.01 -15.88 4.36
CA ARG A 386 24.03 -16.55 3.54
C ARG A 386 24.22 -18.01 3.97
N GLU A 387 24.26 -18.29 5.27
CA GLU A 387 24.33 -19.66 5.80
C GLU A 387 23.11 -20.48 5.40
N ALA A 388 21.90 -19.91 5.50
CA ALA A 388 20.67 -20.54 5.04
C ALA A 388 20.71 -20.88 3.53
N LEU A 389 21.21 -19.95 2.72
CA LEU A 389 21.33 -20.13 1.27
C LEU A 389 22.34 -21.23 0.92
N ARG A 390 23.48 -21.31 1.62
CA ARG A 390 24.50 -22.35 1.43
C ARG A 390 24.04 -23.72 1.91
N ALA A 391 23.30 -23.78 3.03
CA ALA A 391 22.78 -25.03 3.58
C ALA A 391 21.68 -25.68 2.72
N THR A 392 21.18 -24.97 1.70
CA THR A 392 20.07 -25.39 0.84
C THR A 392 20.46 -25.48 -0.64
N LEU A 393 21.76 -25.39 -0.95
CA LEU A 393 22.31 -25.63 -2.29
C LEU A 393 22.37 -27.12 -2.65
#